data_AF-A0A182YHD4-F1
#
_entry.id   AF-A0A182YHD4-F1
#
_cell.length_a   1.000
_cell.length_b   1.000
_cell.length_c   1.000
_cell.angle_alpha   90.00
_cell.angle_beta   90.00
_cell.angle_gamma   90.00
#
_symmetry.space_group_name_H-M   'P 1'
#
loop_
_entity.id
_entity.type
_entity.pdbx_description
1 polymer ?
#
loop_
_entity_poly.entity_id
_entity_poly.type
_entity_poly.pdbx_seq_one_letter_code
_entity_poly.pdbx_strand_id
1 'polypeptide(L)'
;MLTGYRLLADSFHAFALLYLLFNIWRTKSCFGVSGKTQILYVTVFATRYADLVTFPETYSVYNVLMKTLFISVTLITVLAMHSFYRKTYDRENDTFYNEVLILPCFVTALFVNYRMEAFEILWSFSIFLEAVAILPQMDLICKTFHVEPWFKCYLLLLGSYRALYILHWIDRYSLYGLYDPLAFIAGGVQTVLFVLLAFRIATLKHRERIVTIWKTRSCAGISGKSQILFAIVYISRYLDLVTTFISVYNTFMKLVFISTSVATIYLMYVKFKATYDHNHDSFRIEFLLVPCFLLALLINNAFTPLEILWTFSIYLEAVAILPQLFLVSKTGEAESITSHYLFALGSYRALYLLNWIYRYYAEGHYDLIAIFAGAIQTILYCDFFYLYITKVLKGKKLQLPA
;
A
#
# COMPACT_ATOMS: atom_id res chain seq x y z
N MET A 1 9.30 -27.03 12.47
CA MET A 1 8.27 -27.02 13.54
C MET A 1 7.00 -26.42 12.95
N LEU A 2 5.90 -27.17 12.91
CA LEU A 2 4.61 -26.66 12.43
C LEU A 2 3.94 -25.90 13.58
N THR A 3 3.70 -24.60 13.43
CA THR A 3 2.80 -23.87 14.32
C THR A 3 1.39 -23.86 13.74
N GLY A 4 0.37 -23.66 14.57
CA GLY A 4 -1.03 -23.59 14.12
C GLY A 4 -1.25 -22.52 13.03
N TYR A 5 -0.60 -21.36 13.17
CA TYR A 5 -0.65 -20.28 12.18
C TYR A 5 -0.09 -20.69 10.81
N ARG A 6 1.04 -21.42 10.79
CA ARG A 6 1.64 -21.90 9.55
C ARG A 6 0.74 -22.91 8.84
N LEU A 7 0.18 -23.87 9.57
CA LEU A 7 -0.72 -24.88 8.99
C LEU A 7 -1.98 -24.22 8.43
N LEU A 8 -2.55 -23.24 9.15
CA LEU A 8 -3.70 -22.49 8.67
C LEU A 8 -3.35 -21.67 7.43
N ALA A 9 -2.19 -21.00 7.41
CA ALA A 9 -1.73 -20.25 6.25
C ALA A 9 -1.54 -21.13 5.01
N ASP A 10 -0.86 -22.27 5.17
CA ASP A 10 -0.65 -23.24 4.10
C ASP A 10 -1.98 -23.78 3.56
N SER A 11 -2.96 -24.00 4.43
CA SER A 11 -4.31 -24.43 4.06
C SER A 11 -5.06 -23.34 3.26
N PHE A 12 -4.99 -22.08 3.68
CA PHE A 12 -5.59 -20.96 2.94
C PHE A 12 -4.95 -20.79 1.56
N HIS A 13 -3.63 -20.95 1.46
CA HIS A 13 -2.93 -20.87 0.18
C HIS A 13 -3.33 -22.00 -0.76
N ALA A 14 -3.36 -23.25 -0.27
CA ALA A 14 -3.81 -24.39 -1.05
C ALA A 14 -5.27 -24.24 -1.50
N PHE A 15 -6.14 -23.79 -0.59
CA PHE A 15 -7.54 -23.52 -0.90
C PHE A 15 -7.69 -22.42 -1.96
N ALA A 16 -6.90 -21.35 -1.91
CA ALA A 16 -6.92 -20.30 -2.91
C ALA A 16 -6.59 -20.84 -4.32
N LEU A 17 -5.55 -21.66 -4.44
CA LEU A 17 -5.12 -22.22 -5.72
C LEU A 17 -6.14 -23.21 -6.28
N LEU A 18 -6.68 -24.09 -5.44
CA LEU A 18 -7.75 -25.01 -5.83
C LEU A 18 -9.02 -24.24 -6.22
N TYR A 19 -9.36 -23.18 -5.50
CA TYR A 19 -10.51 -22.34 -5.78
C TYR A 19 -10.38 -21.62 -7.12
N LEU A 20 -9.19 -21.09 -7.46
CA LEU A 20 -8.94 -20.50 -8.78
C LEU A 20 -9.16 -21.53 -9.90
N LEU A 21 -8.51 -22.70 -9.80
CA LEU A 21 -8.63 -23.74 -10.80
C LEU A 21 -10.08 -24.23 -10.95
N PHE A 22 -10.77 -24.45 -9.83
CA PHE A 22 -12.18 -24.85 -9.82
C PHE A 22 -13.07 -23.83 -10.53
N ASN A 23 -12.88 -22.53 -10.28
CA ASN A 23 -13.70 -21.50 -10.92
C ASN A 23 -13.39 -21.36 -12.41
N ILE A 24 -12.14 -21.48 -12.84
CA ILE A 24 -11.79 -21.51 -14.29
C ILE A 24 -12.49 -22.70 -14.96
N TRP A 25 -12.44 -23.89 -14.34
CA TRP A 25 -13.09 -25.08 -14.86
C TRP A 25 -14.62 -24.95 -14.91
N ARG A 26 -15.22 -24.46 -13.82
CA ARG A 26 -16.67 -24.28 -13.68
C ARG A 26 -17.23 -23.25 -14.65
N THR A 27 -16.57 -22.10 -14.77
CA THR A 27 -17.02 -21.00 -15.64
C THR A 27 -16.62 -21.22 -17.10
N LYS A 28 -15.72 -22.18 -17.37
CA LYS A 28 -15.11 -22.42 -18.69
C LYS A 28 -14.46 -21.16 -19.27
N SER A 29 -13.98 -20.27 -18.40
CA SER A 29 -13.40 -18.99 -18.75
C SER A 29 -12.21 -18.68 -17.85
N CYS A 30 -11.19 -18.05 -18.41
CA CYS A 30 -10.09 -17.45 -17.67
C CYS A 30 -10.01 -15.92 -17.87
N PHE A 31 -11.11 -15.31 -18.31
CA PHE A 31 -11.20 -13.85 -18.46
C PHE A 31 -10.91 -13.13 -17.15
N GLY A 32 -10.12 -12.04 -17.20
CA GLY A 32 -9.72 -11.26 -16.03
C GLY A 32 -8.64 -11.89 -15.14
N VAL A 33 -8.16 -13.09 -15.46
CA VAL A 33 -7.03 -13.75 -14.78
C VAL A 33 -5.76 -13.58 -15.61
N SER A 34 -4.69 -13.08 -15.00
CA SER A 34 -3.38 -12.94 -15.64
C SER A 34 -2.69 -14.29 -15.70
N GLY A 35 -2.50 -14.78 -16.92
CA GLY A 35 -1.75 -16.02 -17.18
C GLY A 35 -0.28 -15.82 -16.83
N LYS A 36 0.21 -14.58 -16.99
CA LYS A 36 1.58 -14.21 -16.62
C LYS A 36 1.85 -14.33 -15.14
N THR A 37 0.93 -13.91 -14.26
CA THR A 37 1.03 -14.17 -12.82
C THR A 37 1.04 -15.67 -12.51
N GLN A 38 0.21 -16.48 -13.18
CA GLN A 38 0.18 -17.93 -12.95
C GLN A 38 1.49 -18.61 -13.39
N ILE A 39 2.09 -18.17 -14.50
CA ILE A 39 3.42 -18.64 -14.94
C ILE A 39 4.48 -18.32 -13.88
N LEU A 40 4.47 -17.11 -13.30
CA LEU A 40 5.39 -16.75 -12.23
C LEU A 40 5.22 -17.64 -10.99
N TYR A 41 3.97 -17.95 -10.59
CA TYR A 41 3.73 -18.88 -9.49
C TYR A 41 4.23 -20.31 -9.78
N VAL A 42 4.10 -20.79 -11.02
CA VAL A 42 4.72 -22.07 -11.43
C VAL A 42 6.23 -22.01 -11.27
N THR A 43 6.88 -20.93 -11.73
CA THR A 43 8.33 -20.74 -11.55
C THR A 43 8.73 -20.70 -10.08
N VAL A 44 7.96 -20.01 -9.23
CA VAL A 44 8.17 -19.97 -7.78
C VAL A 44 8.14 -21.37 -7.17
N PHE A 45 7.08 -22.14 -7.42
CA PHE A 45 6.95 -23.45 -6.79
C PHE A 45 7.94 -24.48 -7.34
N ALA A 46 8.25 -24.43 -8.64
CA ALA A 46 9.25 -25.29 -9.26
C ALA A 46 10.65 -25.05 -8.68
N THR A 47 11.04 -23.78 -8.45
CA THR A 47 12.36 -23.44 -7.89
C THR A 47 12.43 -23.64 -6.38
N ARG A 48 11.36 -23.31 -5.64
CA ARG A 48 11.29 -23.48 -4.18
C ARG A 48 11.35 -24.93 -3.75
N TYR A 49 10.69 -25.80 -4.51
CA TYR A 49 10.51 -27.21 -4.17
C TYR A 49 11.38 -28.13 -5.02
N ALA A 50 12.45 -27.59 -5.64
CA ALA A 50 13.45 -28.39 -6.35
C ALA A 50 14.11 -29.43 -5.44
N ASP A 51 14.16 -29.16 -4.13
CA ASP A 51 14.61 -30.06 -3.07
C ASP A 51 13.79 -31.35 -2.97
N LEU A 52 12.53 -31.36 -3.43
CA LEU A 52 11.66 -32.53 -3.36
C LEU A 52 12.16 -33.69 -4.23
N VAL A 53 12.79 -33.37 -5.37
CA VAL A 53 13.33 -34.38 -6.30
C VAL A 53 14.62 -34.99 -5.76
N THR A 54 15.38 -34.23 -4.98
CA THR A 54 16.73 -34.61 -4.52
C THR A 54 16.73 -35.24 -3.13
N PHE A 55 15.86 -34.78 -2.23
CA PHE A 55 15.84 -35.23 -0.82
C PHE A 55 14.43 -35.59 -0.31
N PRO A 56 13.65 -36.43 -1.01
CA PRO A 56 12.26 -36.72 -0.65
C PRO A 56 12.12 -37.33 0.76
N GLU A 57 13.08 -38.14 1.19
CA GLU A 57 13.05 -38.86 2.48
C GLU A 57 13.22 -37.94 3.70
N THR A 58 13.68 -36.70 3.50
CA THR A 58 13.90 -35.73 4.59
C THR A 58 12.63 -35.03 5.05
N TYR A 59 11.52 -35.17 4.31
CA TYR A 59 10.29 -34.44 4.55
C TYR A 59 9.18 -35.35 5.10
N SER A 60 8.35 -34.79 5.99
CA SER A 60 7.11 -35.46 6.41
C SER A 60 6.14 -35.63 5.25
N VAL A 61 5.27 -36.65 5.34
CA VAL A 61 4.23 -36.94 4.34
C VAL A 61 3.40 -35.69 4.01
N TYR A 62 3.04 -34.89 5.02
CA TYR A 62 2.33 -33.63 4.83
C TYR A 62 3.08 -32.64 3.93
N ASN A 63 4.39 -32.45 4.16
CA ASN A 63 5.18 -31.52 3.37
C ASN A 63 5.33 -31.99 1.91
N VAL A 64 5.53 -33.29 1.70
CA VAL A 64 5.57 -33.87 0.34
C VAL A 64 4.24 -33.65 -0.37
N LEU A 65 3.11 -33.93 0.29
CA LEU A 65 1.78 -33.74 -0.26
C LEU A 65 1.47 -32.27 -0.59
N MET A 66 1.81 -31.34 0.29
CA MET A 66 1.57 -29.91 0.05
C MET A 66 2.43 -29.36 -1.10
N LYS A 67 3.72 -29.71 -1.14
CA LYS A 67 4.63 -29.29 -2.23
C LYS A 67 4.16 -29.81 -3.59
N THR A 68 3.79 -31.09 -3.66
CA THR A 68 3.26 -31.71 -4.89
C THR A 68 1.93 -31.11 -5.31
N LEU A 69 1.03 -30.80 -4.37
CA LEU A 69 -0.22 -30.10 -4.64
C LEU A 69 0.03 -28.72 -5.25
N PHE A 70 0.92 -27.92 -4.66
CA PHE A 70 1.22 -26.57 -5.16
C PHE A 70 1.77 -26.58 -6.59
N ILE A 71 2.73 -27.47 -6.89
CA ILE A 71 3.28 -27.60 -8.26
C ILE A 71 2.20 -28.05 -9.24
N SER A 72 1.47 -29.12 -8.91
CA SER A 72 0.49 -29.71 -9.82
C SER A 72 -0.69 -28.76 -10.11
N VAL A 73 -1.27 -28.14 -9.09
CA VAL A 73 -2.43 -27.24 -9.26
C VAL A 73 -2.06 -25.99 -10.07
N THR A 74 -0.90 -25.39 -9.82
CA THR A 74 -0.46 -24.21 -10.57
C THR A 74 -0.11 -24.55 -12.02
N LEU A 75 0.54 -25.69 -12.27
CA LEU A 75 0.81 -26.17 -13.62
C LEU A 75 -0.48 -26.45 -14.39
N ILE A 76 -1.45 -27.15 -13.77
CA ILE A 76 -2.76 -27.43 -14.37
C ILE A 76 -3.51 -26.13 -14.66
N THR A 77 -3.42 -25.13 -13.79
CA THR A 77 -4.04 -23.80 -13.99
C THR A 77 -3.47 -23.11 -15.24
N VAL A 78 -2.15 -23.08 -15.39
CA VAL A 78 -1.49 -22.51 -16.59
C VAL A 78 -1.89 -23.29 -17.85
N LEU A 79 -1.88 -24.63 -17.80
CA LEU A 79 -2.32 -25.47 -18.93
C LEU A 79 -3.79 -25.23 -19.29
N ALA A 80 -4.67 -25.08 -18.29
CA ALA A 80 -6.07 -24.75 -18.49
C ALA A 80 -6.25 -23.40 -19.22
N MET A 81 -5.51 -22.38 -18.79
CA MET A 81 -5.59 -21.05 -19.39
C MET A 81 -5.01 -20.98 -20.81
N HIS A 82 -3.88 -21.65 -21.07
CA HIS A 82 -3.17 -21.54 -22.34
C HIS A 82 -3.57 -22.59 -23.39
N SER A 83 -4.23 -23.67 -22.98
CA SER A 83 -4.72 -24.73 -23.87
C SER A 83 -6.26 -24.71 -23.96
N PHE A 84 -6.96 -25.23 -22.94
CA PHE A 84 -8.40 -25.50 -23.00
C PHE A 84 -9.26 -24.22 -23.08
N TYR A 85 -8.91 -23.20 -22.30
CA TYR A 85 -9.65 -21.93 -22.22
C TYR A 85 -8.93 -20.76 -22.89
N ARG A 86 -7.98 -21.06 -23.79
CA ARG A 86 -7.17 -20.09 -24.53
C ARG A 86 -7.99 -18.98 -25.20
N LYS A 87 -9.20 -19.30 -25.68
CA LYS A 87 -10.09 -18.35 -26.37
C LYS A 87 -10.63 -17.25 -25.46
N THR A 88 -10.72 -17.51 -24.15
CA THR A 88 -11.23 -16.55 -23.14
C THR A 88 -10.11 -15.76 -22.45
N TYR A 89 -8.85 -16.12 -22.70
CA TYR A 89 -7.69 -15.47 -22.11
C TYR A 89 -7.44 -14.10 -22.76
N ASP A 90 -7.44 -13.05 -21.95
CA ASP A 90 -7.29 -11.66 -22.37
C ASP A 90 -5.82 -11.31 -22.68
N ARG A 91 -5.36 -11.78 -23.85
CA ARG A 91 -3.98 -11.58 -24.33
C ARG A 91 -3.64 -10.13 -24.63
N GLU A 92 -4.64 -9.35 -25.03
CA GLU A 92 -4.45 -7.95 -25.44
C GLU A 92 -4.14 -7.07 -24.22
N ASN A 93 -4.77 -7.35 -23.08
CA ASN A 93 -4.52 -6.60 -21.86
C ASN A 93 -3.42 -7.21 -20.97
N ASP A 94 -3.19 -8.54 -20.99
CA ASP A 94 -2.13 -9.19 -20.19
C ASP A 94 -0.73 -9.05 -20.82
N THR A 95 -0.26 -7.80 -20.95
CA THR A 95 0.96 -7.42 -21.68
C THR A 95 2.19 -7.18 -20.81
N PHE A 96 2.11 -7.42 -19.49
CA PHE A 96 3.24 -7.25 -18.56
C PHE A 96 4.48 -8.11 -18.95
N TYR A 97 5.70 -7.59 -18.84
CA TYR A 97 6.91 -8.36 -19.18
C TYR A 97 7.46 -9.09 -17.95
N ASN A 98 7.31 -10.41 -17.88
CA ASN A 98 7.74 -11.21 -16.72
C ASN A 98 9.27 -11.16 -16.50
N GLU A 99 10.03 -10.95 -17.56
CA GLU A 99 11.49 -10.83 -17.56
C GLU A 99 11.96 -9.68 -16.65
N VAL A 100 11.17 -8.60 -16.56
CA VAL A 100 11.44 -7.43 -15.71
C VAL A 100 11.37 -7.79 -14.23
N LEU A 101 10.72 -8.90 -13.85
CA LEU A 101 10.68 -9.41 -12.48
C LEU A 101 11.68 -10.55 -12.28
N ILE A 102 11.71 -11.50 -13.20
CA ILE A 102 12.56 -12.69 -13.10
C ILE A 102 14.04 -12.31 -13.01
N LEU A 103 14.52 -11.44 -13.91
CA LEU A 103 15.94 -11.13 -13.98
C LEU A 103 16.43 -10.40 -12.72
N PRO A 104 15.78 -9.33 -12.22
CA PRO A 104 16.19 -8.71 -10.96
C PRO A 104 16.10 -9.65 -9.77
N CYS A 105 15.03 -10.44 -9.63
CA CYS A 105 14.91 -11.40 -8.52
C CYS A 105 16.04 -12.44 -8.54
N PHE A 106 16.43 -12.92 -9.72
CA PHE A 106 17.52 -13.88 -9.86
C PHE A 106 18.87 -13.25 -9.53
N VAL A 107 19.15 -12.06 -10.08
CA VAL A 107 20.38 -11.31 -9.76
C VAL A 107 20.47 -11.02 -8.27
N THR A 108 19.39 -10.56 -7.64
CA THR A 108 19.35 -10.34 -6.19
C THR A 108 19.61 -11.63 -5.42
N ALA A 109 19.05 -12.77 -5.83
CA ALA A 109 19.30 -14.06 -5.17
C ALA A 109 20.75 -14.55 -5.24
N LEU A 110 21.51 -14.17 -6.28
CA LEU A 110 22.94 -14.48 -6.38
C LEU A 110 23.77 -13.75 -5.31
N PHE A 111 23.36 -12.55 -4.90
CA PHE A 111 24.07 -11.73 -3.91
C PHE A 111 23.46 -11.81 -2.51
N VAL A 112 22.17 -12.11 -2.41
CA VAL A 112 21.39 -12.08 -1.17
C VAL A 112 20.81 -13.47 -0.94
N ASN A 113 21.61 -14.33 -0.31
CA ASN A 113 21.27 -15.70 0.08
C ASN A 113 22.01 -16.05 1.39
N TYR A 114 21.61 -17.15 2.03
CA TYR A 114 22.29 -17.61 3.25
C TYR A 114 23.59 -18.37 2.96
N ARG A 115 23.66 -19.07 1.82
CA ARG A 115 24.83 -19.85 1.38
C ARG A 115 24.90 -19.87 -0.14
N MET A 116 26.12 -19.84 -0.68
CA MET A 116 26.40 -19.90 -2.11
C MET A 116 26.27 -21.34 -2.66
N GLU A 117 25.12 -21.96 -2.42
CA GLU A 117 24.72 -23.27 -2.91
C GLU A 117 23.55 -23.12 -3.90
N ALA A 118 23.49 -23.97 -4.92
CA ALA A 118 22.48 -23.85 -5.97
C ALA A 118 21.03 -23.90 -5.41
N PHE A 119 20.75 -24.79 -4.47
CA PHE A 119 19.42 -24.92 -3.85
C PHE A 119 19.05 -23.69 -2.99
N GLU A 120 20.00 -23.13 -2.26
CA GLU A 120 19.78 -21.92 -1.44
C GLU A 120 19.56 -20.68 -2.30
N ILE A 121 20.28 -20.57 -3.42
CA ILE A 121 20.05 -19.50 -4.41
C ILE A 121 18.65 -19.67 -5.04
N LEU A 122 18.27 -20.88 -5.45
CA LEU A 122 16.92 -21.14 -6.01
C LEU A 122 15.81 -20.89 -5.00
N TRP A 123 16.03 -21.24 -3.73
CA TRP A 123 15.09 -20.95 -2.66
C TRP A 123 14.95 -19.44 -2.43
N SER A 124 16.06 -18.71 -2.35
CA SER A 124 16.08 -17.25 -2.19
C SER A 124 15.42 -16.55 -3.39
N PHE A 125 15.72 -17.00 -4.60
CA PHE A 125 15.07 -16.55 -5.84
C PHE A 125 13.55 -16.75 -5.78
N SER A 126 13.09 -17.94 -5.34
CA SER A 126 11.66 -18.23 -5.22
C SER A 126 10.96 -17.30 -4.23
N ILE A 127 11.65 -16.86 -3.17
CA ILE A 127 11.11 -15.93 -2.18
C ILE A 127 10.93 -14.55 -2.79
N PHE A 128 11.97 -14.03 -3.45
CA PHE A 128 11.89 -12.72 -4.09
C PHE A 128 10.88 -12.69 -5.23
N LEU A 129 10.83 -13.74 -6.06
CA LEU A 129 9.90 -13.81 -7.17
C LEU A 129 8.44 -13.91 -6.70
N GLU A 130 8.17 -14.70 -5.65
CA GLU A 130 6.82 -14.82 -5.10
C GLU A 130 6.32 -13.50 -4.52
N ALA A 131 7.22 -12.69 -3.94
CA ALA A 131 6.87 -11.41 -3.38
C ALA A 131 6.27 -10.47 -4.44
N VAL A 132 6.71 -10.57 -5.69
CA VAL A 132 6.30 -9.70 -6.81
C VAL A 132 5.42 -10.37 -7.86
N ALA A 133 5.16 -11.68 -7.74
CA ALA A 133 4.44 -12.48 -8.75
C ALA A 133 3.00 -11.99 -9.05
N ILE A 134 2.39 -11.22 -8.15
CA ILE A 134 1.05 -10.66 -8.31
C ILE A 134 1.02 -9.41 -9.21
N LEU A 135 2.17 -8.81 -9.53
CA LEU A 135 2.24 -7.56 -10.31
C LEU A 135 1.60 -7.65 -11.72
N PRO A 136 1.78 -8.71 -12.52
CA PRO A 136 1.07 -8.85 -13.79
C PRO A 136 -0.46 -8.84 -13.62
N GLN A 137 -1.00 -9.49 -12.60
CA GLN A 137 -2.42 -9.43 -12.28
C GLN A 137 -2.87 -8.02 -11.86
N MET A 138 -2.05 -7.29 -11.09
CA MET A 138 -2.34 -5.90 -10.74
C MET A 138 -2.37 -5.01 -11.98
N ASP A 139 -1.42 -5.19 -12.91
CA ASP A 139 -1.37 -4.49 -14.20
C ASP A 139 -2.59 -4.81 -15.07
N LEU A 140 -2.96 -6.10 -15.18
CA LEU A 140 -4.16 -6.52 -15.91
C LEU A 140 -5.40 -5.85 -15.36
N ILE A 141 -5.59 -5.85 -14.03
CA ILE A 141 -6.70 -5.17 -13.37
C ILE A 141 -6.67 -3.65 -13.61
N CYS A 142 -5.48 -3.06 -13.69
CA CYS A 142 -5.31 -1.66 -14.02
C CYS A 142 -5.69 -1.31 -15.47
N LYS A 143 -5.58 -2.28 -16.40
CA LYS A 143 -5.93 -2.12 -17.82
C LYS A 143 -7.40 -2.46 -18.12
N THR A 144 -7.91 -3.56 -17.56
CA THR A 144 -9.28 -4.04 -17.83
C THR A 144 -10.32 -3.35 -16.97
N PHE A 145 -9.93 -2.79 -15.82
CA PHE A 145 -10.81 -2.17 -14.82
C PHE A 145 -11.95 -3.06 -14.33
N HIS A 146 -11.84 -4.37 -14.53
CA HIS A 146 -12.88 -5.34 -14.22
C HIS A 146 -12.30 -6.48 -13.40
N VAL A 147 -13.02 -6.89 -12.35
CA VAL A 147 -12.65 -8.02 -11.51
C VAL A 147 -13.90 -8.82 -11.16
N GLU A 148 -13.93 -10.07 -11.58
CA GLU A 148 -15.05 -10.97 -11.32
C GLU A 148 -15.24 -11.20 -9.81
N PRO A 149 -16.50 -11.32 -9.32
CA PRO A 149 -16.75 -11.47 -7.89
C PRO A 149 -16.03 -12.66 -7.24
N TRP A 150 -16.01 -13.82 -7.91
CA TRP A 150 -15.28 -14.99 -7.42
C TRP A 150 -13.76 -14.73 -7.39
N PHE A 151 -13.23 -13.97 -8.35
CA PHE A 151 -11.81 -13.64 -8.36
C PHE A 151 -11.42 -12.75 -7.17
N LYS A 152 -12.34 -11.90 -6.67
CA LYS A 152 -12.13 -11.16 -5.42
C LYS A 152 -11.98 -12.09 -4.22
N CYS A 153 -12.77 -13.17 -4.16
CA CYS A 153 -12.63 -14.19 -3.13
C CYS A 153 -11.27 -14.90 -3.20
N TYR A 154 -10.80 -15.24 -4.40
CA TYR A 154 -9.45 -15.79 -4.61
C TYR A 154 -8.36 -14.84 -4.09
N LEU A 155 -8.42 -13.56 -4.45
CA LEU A 155 -7.45 -12.56 -3.99
C LEU A 155 -7.52 -12.33 -2.49
N LEU A 156 -8.70 -12.40 -1.87
CA LEU A 156 -8.86 -12.32 -0.43
C LEU A 156 -8.22 -13.53 0.27
N LEU A 157 -8.42 -14.74 -0.24
CA LEU A 157 -7.75 -15.94 0.28
C LEU A 157 -6.22 -15.82 0.15
N LEU A 158 -5.72 -15.27 -0.96
CA LEU A 158 -4.31 -14.95 -1.13
C LEU A 158 -3.80 -13.85 -0.16
N GLY A 159 -4.60 -12.84 0.13
CA GLY A 159 -4.24 -11.85 1.16
C GLY A 159 -4.19 -12.48 2.56
N SER A 160 -5.16 -13.32 2.88
CA SER A 160 -5.33 -13.93 4.20
C SER A 160 -4.19 -14.88 4.57
N TYR A 161 -3.71 -15.74 3.67
CA TYR A 161 -2.59 -16.61 4.03
C TYR A 161 -1.32 -15.81 4.35
N ARG A 162 -1.11 -14.66 3.71
CA ARG A 162 0.03 -13.78 4.02
C ARG A 162 -0.10 -13.13 5.38
N ALA A 163 -1.28 -12.63 5.72
CA ALA A 163 -1.54 -12.14 7.07
C ALA A 163 -1.24 -13.21 8.13
N LEU A 164 -1.64 -14.46 7.90
CA LEU A 164 -1.33 -15.58 8.79
C LEU A 164 0.17 -15.91 8.88
N TYR A 165 0.92 -15.77 7.78
CA TYR A 165 2.38 -15.93 7.79
C TYR A 165 3.09 -14.84 8.60
N ILE A 166 2.59 -13.61 8.62
CA ILE A 166 3.10 -12.56 9.50
C ILE A 166 2.90 -12.94 10.97
N LEU A 167 1.70 -13.41 11.33
CA LEU A 167 1.42 -13.90 12.69
C LEU A 167 2.34 -15.07 13.05
N HIS A 168 2.60 -15.98 12.11
CA HIS A 168 3.56 -17.07 12.30
C HIS A 168 4.97 -16.55 12.59
N TRP A 169 5.46 -15.52 11.88
CA TRP A 169 6.79 -14.95 12.12
C TRP A 169 6.87 -14.25 13.48
N ILE A 170 5.83 -13.51 13.87
CA ILE A 170 5.75 -12.86 15.19
C ILE A 170 5.80 -13.91 16.30
N ASP A 171 4.96 -14.94 16.18
CA ASP A 171 4.90 -16.06 17.14
C ASP A 171 6.24 -16.79 17.24
N ARG A 172 6.87 -17.08 16.09
CA ARG A 172 8.16 -17.76 16.02
C ARG A 172 9.29 -16.93 16.64
N TYR A 173 9.29 -15.62 16.43
CA TYR A 173 10.25 -14.71 17.05
C TYR A 173 10.01 -14.62 18.57
N SER A 174 8.76 -14.44 19.00
CA SER A 174 8.41 -14.28 20.41
C SER A 174 8.68 -15.53 21.25
N LEU A 175 8.41 -16.73 20.72
CA LEU A 175 8.53 -17.97 21.47
C LEU A 175 9.92 -18.60 21.38
N TYR A 176 10.60 -18.45 20.24
CA TYR A 176 11.83 -19.18 19.96
C TYR A 176 13.03 -18.29 19.59
N GLY A 177 12.84 -16.97 19.48
CA GLY A 177 13.90 -16.04 19.06
C GLY A 177 14.38 -16.26 17.62
N LEU A 178 13.64 -17.01 16.79
CA LEU A 178 14.04 -17.35 15.43
C LEU A 178 13.55 -16.30 14.44
N TYR A 179 14.48 -15.61 13.79
CA TYR A 179 14.23 -14.58 12.78
C TYR A 179 14.84 -14.98 11.43
N ASP A 180 14.06 -14.87 10.36
CA ASP A 180 14.47 -15.09 8.97
C ASP A 180 14.32 -13.76 8.21
N PRO A 181 15.40 -12.96 8.10
CA PRO A 181 15.35 -11.63 7.48
C PRO A 181 14.81 -11.65 6.03
N LEU A 182 15.22 -12.65 5.23
CA LEU A 182 14.84 -12.73 3.82
C LEU A 182 13.35 -12.98 3.67
N ALA A 183 12.82 -13.96 4.40
CA ALA A 183 11.39 -14.27 4.37
C ALA A 183 10.55 -13.10 4.89
N PHE A 184 11.02 -12.39 5.94
CA PHE A 184 10.32 -11.25 6.52
C PHE A 184 10.24 -10.06 5.56
N ILE A 185 11.37 -9.67 4.94
CA ILE A 185 11.42 -8.54 4.00
C ILE A 185 10.56 -8.85 2.77
N ALA A 186 10.73 -10.02 2.16
CA ALA A 186 9.95 -10.43 1.00
C ALA A 186 8.45 -10.53 1.32
N GLY A 187 8.11 -11.06 2.50
CA GLY A 187 6.75 -11.10 3.02
C GLY A 187 6.14 -9.71 3.22
N GLY A 188 6.91 -8.77 3.73
CA GLY A 188 6.52 -7.37 3.86
C GLY A 188 6.19 -6.74 2.52
N VAL A 189 7.09 -6.88 1.52
CA VAL A 189 6.86 -6.41 0.13
C VAL A 189 5.58 -7.01 -0.43
N GLN A 190 5.40 -8.32 -0.30
CA GLN A 190 4.22 -9.01 -0.80
C GLN A 190 2.93 -8.52 -0.15
N THR A 191 2.95 -8.31 1.17
CA THR A 191 1.81 -7.80 1.92
C THR A 191 1.42 -6.40 1.48
N VAL A 192 2.40 -5.52 1.26
CA VAL A 192 2.18 -4.17 0.72
C VAL A 192 1.51 -4.27 -0.66
N LEU A 193 1.97 -5.15 -1.55
CA LEU A 193 1.35 -5.32 -2.87
C LEU A 193 -0.11 -5.83 -2.77
N PHE A 194 -0.41 -6.77 -1.87
CA PHE A 194 -1.78 -7.22 -1.64
C PHE A 194 -2.68 -6.12 -1.05
N VAL A 195 -2.16 -5.26 -0.17
CA VAL A 195 -2.88 -4.09 0.35
C VAL A 195 -3.17 -3.09 -0.77
N LEU A 196 -2.17 -2.80 -1.62
CA LEU A 196 -2.34 -1.93 -2.80
C LEU A 196 -3.36 -2.51 -3.78
N LEU A 197 -3.35 -3.82 -4.01
CA LEU A 197 -4.32 -4.52 -4.84
C LEU A 197 -5.72 -4.46 -4.22
N ALA A 198 -5.88 -4.69 -2.93
CA ALA A 198 -7.16 -4.58 -2.23
C ALA A 198 -7.72 -3.16 -2.32
N PHE A 199 -6.88 -2.14 -2.10
CA PHE A 199 -7.24 -0.75 -2.29
C PHE A 199 -7.64 -0.45 -3.75
N ARG A 200 -6.90 -0.99 -4.72
CA ARG A 200 -7.25 -0.87 -6.14
C ARG A 200 -8.63 -1.47 -6.41
N ILE A 201 -8.91 -2.68 -5.95
CA ILE A 201 -10.20 -3.35 -6.17
C ILE A 201 -11.34 -2.59 -5.48
N ALA A 202 -11.12 -2.08 -4.28
CA ALA A 202 -12.09 -1.24 -3.57
C ALA A 202 -12.40 0.04 -4.37
N THR A 203 -11.38 0.64 -5.00
CA THR A 203 -11.54 1.85 -5.83
C THR A 203 -12.04 1.58 -7.26
N LEU A 204 -11.96 0.36 -7.79
CA LEU A 204 -12.53 0.00 -9.10
C LEU A 204 -14.05 0.20 -9.13
N LYS A 205 -14.75 -0.06 -8.01
CA LYS A 205 -16.19 0.20 -7.87
C LYS A 205 -16.54 1.70 -8.02
N HIS A 206 -15.55 2.59 -7.95
CA HIS A 206 -15.71 4.04 -7.99
C HIS A 206 -15.27 4.68 -9.32
N ARG A 207 -14.77 3.92 -10.31
CA ARG A 207 -14.10 4.47 -11.52
C ARG A 207 -14.89 4.39 -12.84
N GLU A 208 -16.21 4.22 -12.84
CA GLU A 208 -17.00 4.87 -13.91
C GLU A 208 -16.86 6.42 -13.85
N ARG A 209 -16.38 6.98 -12.73
CA ARG A 209 -16.19 8.42 -12.54
C ARG A 209 -14.74 8.92 -12.56
N ILE A 210 -13.71 8.06 -12.52
CA ILE A 210 -12.31 8.51 -12.32
C ILE A 210 -11.48 8.55 -13.63
N VAL A 211 -11.94 7.94 -14.73
CA VAL A 211 -11.34 8.14 -16.08
C VAL A 211 -11.55 9.58 -16.58
N THR A 212 -12.47 10.32 -15.96
CA THR A 212 -12.69 11.74 -16.21
C THR A 212 -11.50 12.62 -15.78
N ILE A 213 -10.67 12.23 -14.81
CA ILE A 213 -9.78 13.19 -14.09
C ILE A 213 -8.44 13.48 -14.75
N TRP A 214 -7.79 12.51 -15.39
CA TRP A 214 -6.61 12.84 -16.22
C TRP A 214 -7.02 13.63 -17.48
N LYS A 215 -8.33 13.67 -17.78
CA LYS A 215 -8.95 14.46 -18.84
C LYS A 215 -9.58 15.79 -18.36
N THR A 216 -9.85 16.00 -17.06
CA THR A 216 -10.60 17.20 -16.61
C THR A 216 -9.76 18.47 -16.56
N ARG A 217 -8.43 18.39 -16.45
CA ARG A 217 -7.54 19.57 -16.34
C ARG A 217 -8.07 20.61 -15.33
N SER A 218 -8.56 20.14 -14.19
CA SER A 218 -9.31 20.95 -13.21
C SER A 218 -8.81 20.71 -11.79
N CYS A 219 -8.78 21.78 -10.98
CA CYS A 219 -8.52 21.76 -9.54
C CYS A 219 -9.78 22.04 -8.69
N ALA A 220 -10.97 21.88 -9.27
CA ALA A 220 -12.24 22.06 -8.56
C ALA A 220 -12.35 21.11 -7.34
N GLY A 221 -12.91 21.61 -6.23
CA GLY A 221 -13.12 20.83 -5.00
C GLY A 221 -11.88 20.61 -4.12
N ILE A 222 -10.73 21.19 -4.46
CA ILE A 222 -9.51 21.16 -3.63
C ILE A 222 -9.25 22.57 -3.07
N SER A 223 -9.04 22.68 -1.75
CA SER A 223 -8.68 23.91 -1.07
C SER A 223 -7.21 24.22 -1.32
N GLY A 224 -6.96 25.34 -1.99
CA GLY A 224 -5.61 25.85 -2.23
C GLY A 224 -4.97 26.33 -0.92
N LYS A 225 -5.80 26.81 0.02
CA LYS A 225 -5.35 27.23 1.35
C LYS A 225 -4.76 26.07 2.15
N SER A 226 -5.39 24.89 2.14
CA SER A 226 -4.78 23.70 2.75
C SER A 226 -3.45 23.33 2.09
N GLN A 227 -3.34 23.42 0.76
CA GLN A 227 -2.08 23.11 0.06
C GLN A 227 -0.97 24.11 0.42
N ILE A 228 -1.29 25.40 0.60
CA ILE A 228 -0.35 26.41 1.10
C ILE A 228 0.14 26.04 2.50
N LEU A 229 -0.76 25.65 3.41
CA LEU A 229 -0.37 25.25 4.76
C LEU A 229 0.54 24.01 4.77
N PHE A 230 0.23 22.99 3.95
CA PHE A 230 1.11 21.82 3.82
C PHE A 230 2.49 22.17 3.24
N ALA A 231 2.57 23.10 2.27
CA ALA A 231 3.87 23.57 1.79
C ALA A 231 4.67 24.29 2.89
N ILE A 232 4.02 25.15 3.69
CA ILE A 232 4.66 25.81 4.84
C ILE A 232 5.17 24.78 5.85
N VAL A 233 4.37 23.74 6.14
CA VAL A 233 4.78 22.61 7.01
C VAL A 233 6.06 21.96 6.48
N TYR A 234 6.11 21.55 5.20
CA TYR A 234 7.27 20.85 4.68
C TYR A 234 8.51 21.74 4.58
N ILE A 235 8.33 23.01 4.21
CA ILE A 235 9.44 23.98 4.14
C ILE A 235 10.02 24.21 5.53
N SER A 236 9.19 24.45 6.55
CA SER A 236 9.65 24.69 7.92
C SER A 236 10.23 23.43 8.60
N ARG A 237 9.68 22.25 8.33
CA ARG A 237 10.14 20.98 8.90
C ARG A 237 11.48 20.51 8.36
N TYR A 238 11.73 20.73 7.08
CA TYR A 238 12.87 20.16 6.37
C TYR A 238 13.99 21.16 6.12
N LEU A 239 14.05 22.26 6.89
CA LEU A 239 15.19 23.18 6.88
C LEU A 239 16.50 22.49 7.26
N ASP A 240 16.42 21.37 7.97
CA ASP A 240 17.55 20.54 8.33
C ASP A 240 18.23 19.87 7.11
N LEU A 241 17.62 19.90 5.92
CA LEU A 241 18.22 19.41 4.66
C LEU A 241 19.62 19.97 4.38
N VAL A 242 19.86 21.23 4.76
CA VAL A 242 21.16 21.89 4.53
C VAL A 242 22.15 21.69 5.67
N THR A 243 21.69 21.20 6.82
CA THR A 243 22.53 21.07 8.03
C THR A 243 22.89 19.62 8.35
N THR A 244 22.02 18.66 8.03
CA THR A 244 22.13 17.27 8.51
C THR A 244 21.80 16.27 7.41
N PHE A 245 22.76 15.39 7.13
CA PHE A 245 22.56 14.24 6.26
C PHE A 245 22.30 12.99 7.10
N ILE A 246 21.09 12.42 6.95
CA ILE A 246 20.69 11.17 7.63
C ILE A 246 20.87 9.97 6.69
N SER A 247 20.25 10.02 5.52
CA SER A 247 20.37 8.98 4.49
C SER A 247 19.94 9.53 3.12
N VAL A 248 20.30 8.81 2.05
CA VAL A 248 19.88 9.12 0.68
C VAL A 248 18.35 9.10 0.58
N TYR A 249 17.71 8.08 1.16
CA TYR A 249 16.25 7.97 1.19
C TYR A 249 15.60 9.16 1.90
N ASN A 250 16.10 9.55 3.08
CA ASN A 250 15.55 10.67 3.83
C ASN A 250 15.66 11.99 3.04
N THR A 251 16.85 12.26 2.49
CA THR A 251 17.12 13.46 1.68
C THR A 251 16.24 13.52 0.44
N PHE A 252 16.15 12.41 -0.29
CA PHE A 252 15.32 12.31 -1.50
C PHE A 252 13.84 12.53 -1.20
N MET A 253 13.31 11.89 -0.15
CA MET A 253 11.89 12.05 0.22
C MET A 253 11.55 13.48 0.63
N LYS A 254 12.42 14.16 1.38
CA LYS A 254 12.22 15.57 1.74
C LYS A 254 12.17 16.47 0.50
N LEU A 255 13.07 16.26 -0.47
CA LEU A 255 13.05 16.99 -1.76
C LEU A 255 11.77 16.72 -2.55
N VAL A 256 11.28 15.48 -2.57
CA VAL A 256 10.01 15.12 -3.22
C VAL A 256 8.83 15.84 -2.55
N PHE A 257 8.73 15.86 -1.22
CA PHE A 257 7.63 16.54 -0.52
C PHE A 257 7.62 18.05 -0.77
N ILE A 258 8.79 18.72 -0.75
CA ILE A 258 8.88 20.16 -1.02
C ILE A 258 8.54 20.44 -2.50
N SER A 259 9.15 19.72 -3.44
CA SER A 259 8.93 19.97 -4.87
C SER A 259 7.48 19.71 -5.30
N THR A 260 6.85 18.63 -4.80
CA THR A 260 5.46 18.29 -5.13
C THR A 260 4.45 19.24 -4.50
N SER A 261 4.68 19.71 -3.26
CA SER A 261 3.81 20.71 -2.62
C SER A 261 3.86 22.05 -3.34
N VAL A 262 5.06 22.55 -3.68
CA VAL A 262 5.24 23.78 -4.47
C VAL A 262 4.63 23.63 -5.87
N ALA A 263 4.85 22.49 -6.54
CA ALA A 263 4.27 22.21 -7.84
C ALA A 263 2.74 22.20 -7.79
N THR A 264 2.14 21.64 -6.73
CA THR A 264 0.68 21.62 -6.54
C THR A 264 0.12 23.03 -6.42
N ILE A 265 0.76 23.90 -5.62
CA ILE A 265 0.40 25.32 -5.51
C ILE A 265 0.51 26.02 -6.86
N TYR A 266 1.60 25.81 -7.60
CA TYR A 266 1.78 26.37 -8.95
C TYR A 266 0.67 25.92 -9.91
N LEU A 267 0.32 24.63 -9.88
CA LEU A 267 -0.76 24.10 -10.70
C LEU A 267 -2.11 24.73 -10.34
N MET A 268 -2.40 24.95 -9.06
CA MET A 268 -3.69 25.52 -8.63
C MET A 268 -3.79 27.02 -8.89
N TYR A 269 -2.77 27.81 -8.56
CA TYR A 269 -2.85 29.28 -8.59
C TYR A 269 -2.38 29.89 -9.91
N VAL A 270 -1.64 29.15 -10.74
CA VAL A 270 -1.14 29.63 -12.04
C VAL A 270 -1.76 28.84 -13.19
N LYS A 271 -1.45 27.54 -13.31
CA LYS A 271 -1.81 26.76 -14.52
C LYS A 271 -3.30 26.48 -14.67
N PHE A 272 -3.97 26.12 -13.58
CA PHE A 272 -5.39 25.75 -13.53
C PHE A 272 -6.22 26.73 -12.70
N LYS A 273 -5.75 27.98 -12.59
CA LYS A 273 -6.41 29.06 -11.84
C LYS A 273 -7.90 29.21 -12.19
N ALA A 274 -8.26 29.02 -13.47
CA ALA A 274 -9.64 29.14 -13.94
C ALA A 274 -10.61 28.12 -13.31
N THR A 275 -10.11 26.98 -12.83
CA THR A 275 -10.91 25.93 -12.20
C THR A 275 -10.88 25.95 -10.67
N TYR A 276 -10.12 26.88 -10.09
CA TYR A 276 -9.99 27.02 -8.64
C TYR A 276 -11.18 27.82 -8.08
N ASP A 277 -11.89 27.22 -7.14
CA ASP A 277 -13.08 27.81 -6.52
C ASP A 277 -12.71 28.75 -5.36
N HIS A 278 -12.35 29.98 -5.72
CA HIS A 278 -11.98 31.01 -4.75
C HIS A 278 -13.16 31.44 -3.85
N ASN A 279 -14.41 31.28 -4.31
CA ASN A 279 -15.58 31.74 -3.57
C ASN A 279 -15.88 30.83 -2.37
N HIS A 280 -15.73 29.52 -2.55
CA HIS A 280 -15.99 28.55 -1.49
C HIS A 280 -14.77 28.29 -0.59
N ASP A 281 -13.53 28.51 -1.06
CA ASP A 281 -12.31 28.40 -0.25
C ASP A 281 -12.09 29.63 0.65
N SER A 282 -13.07 29.95 1.49
CA SER A 282 -13.13 31.20 2.27
C SER A 282 -12.50 31.12 3.68
N PHE A 283 -11.84 30.01 4.03
CA PHE A 283 -11.26 29.82 5.36
C PHE A 283 -10.11 30.82 5.63
N ARG A 284 -10.01 31.39 6.82
CA ARG A 284 -8.96 32.36 7.18
C ARG A 284 -7.79 31.65 7.85
N ILE A 285 -6.70 31.45 7.09
CA ILE A 285 -5.55 30.65 7.52
C ILE A 285 -4.72 31.30 8.63
N GLU A 286 -4.87 32.61 8.84
CA GLU A 286 -4.21 33.38 9.89
C GLU A 286 -4.57 32.84 11.28
N PHE A 287 -5.81 32.36 11.44
CA PHE A 287 -6.28 31.73 12.69
C PHE A 287 -5.64 30.37 12.96
N LEU A 288 -4.90 29.79 12.02
CA LEU A 288 -4.10 28.59 12.23
C LEU A 288 -2.62 28.96 12.38
N LEU A 289 -2.10 29.79 11.48
CA LEU A 289 -0.69 30.16 11.46
C LEU A 289 -0.25 30.87 12.75
N VAL A 290 -1.00 31.89 13.19
CA VAL A 290 -0.61 32.69 14.37
C VAL A 290 -0.65 31.84 15.65
N PRO A 291 -1.74 31.11 15.97
CA PRO A 291 -1.76 30.28 17.18
C PRO A 291 -0.73 29.14 17.16
N CYS A 292 -0.53 28.47 16.02
CA CYS A 292 0.48 27.41 15.92
C CYS A 292 1.91 27.96 16.13
N PHE A 293 2.21 29.15 15.62
CA PHE A 293 3.52 29.77 15.80
C PHE A 293 3.74 30.24 17.25
N LEU A 294 2.74 30.90 17.85
CA LEU A 294 2.80 31.27 19.27
C LEU A 294 2.95 30.04 20.17
N LEU A 295 2.20 28.97 19.89
CA LEU A 295 2.31 27.72 20.64
C LEU A 295 3.70 27.11 20.52
N ALA A 296 4.31 27.12 19.34
CA ALA A 296 5.69 26.63 19.14
C ALA A 296 6.75 27.47 19.87
N LEU A 297 6.52 28.77 20.05
CA LEU A 297 7.40 29.61 20.87
C LEU A 297 7.29 29.30 22.37
N LEU A 298 6.09 28.96 22.83
CA LEU A 298 5.82 28.69 24.25
C LEU A 298 6.13 27.24 24.66
N ILE A 299 5.84 26.28 23.79
CA ILE A 299 5.96 24.84 24.05
C ILE A 299 6.80 24.24 22.92
N ASN A 300 8.07 23.98 23.21
CA ASN A 300 9.05 23.32 22.33
C ASN A 300 10.02 22.49 23.18
N ASN A 301 10.77 21.59 22.55
CA ASN A 301 11.78 20.79 23.26
C ASN A 301 13.08 21.58 23.51
N ALA A 302 13.40 22.54 22.66
CA ALA A 302 14.56 23.42 22.80
C ALA A 302 14.32 24.78 22.13
N PHE A 303 14.76 25.85 22.79
CA PHE A 303 14.58 27.23 22.29
C PHE A 303 15.64 27.60 21.25
N THR A 304 15.66 26.88 20.13
CA THR A 304 16.51 27.16 18.97
C THR A 304 15.65 27.41 17.72
N PRO A 305 16.10 28.23 16.75
CA PRO A 305 15.30 28.54 15.57
C PRO A 305 14.84 27.29 14.80
N LEU A 306 15.70 26.28 14.67
CA LEU A 306 15.37 25.03 13.96
C LEU A 306 14.33 24.21 14.72
N GLU A 307 14.46 24.07 16.03
CA GLU A 307 13.52 23.30 16.85
C GLU A 307 12.16 24.01 16.96
N ILE A 308 12.14 25.34 17.06
CA ILE A 308 10.90 26.14 17.03
C ILE A 308 10.18 25.96 15.70
N LEU A 309 10.90 26.03 14.56
CA LEU A 309 10.30 25.84 13.24
C LEU A 309 9.85 24.39 13.00
N TRP A 310 10.58 23.42 13.52
CA TRP A 310 10.17 22.02 13.52
C TRP A 310 8.88 21.82 14.33
N THR A 311 8.83 22.35 15.56
CA THR A 311 7.65 22.28 16.45
C THR A 311 6.44 22.99 15.85
N PHE A 312 6.66 24.18 15.26
CA PHE A 312 5.64 24.90 14.50
C PHE A 312 5.06 24.05 13.37
N SER A 313 5.92 23.37 12.61
CA SER A 313 5.46 22.50 11.53
C SER A 313 4.57 21.35 12.02
N ILE A 314 4.84 20.82 13.22
CA ILE A 314 4.07 19.73 13.82
C ILE A 314 2.67 20.21 14.21
N TYR A 315 2.58 21.35 14.90
CA TYR A 315 1.29 21.94 15.25
C TYR A 315 0.48 22.38 14.02
N LEU A 316 1.15 23.00 13.04
CA LEU A 316 0.48 23.47 11.83
C LEU A 316 -0.07 22.32 11.00
N GLU A 317 0.69 21.22 10.85
CA GLU A 317 0.23 20.05 10.10
C GLU A 317 -1.01 19.41 10.71
N ALA A 318 -1.14 19.45 12.04
CA ALA A 318 -2.30 18.89 12.72
C ALA A 318 -3.62 19.56 12.29
N VAL A 319 -3.56 20.86 11.93
CA VAL A 319 -4.73 21.67 11.58
C VAL A 319 -4.76 22.10 10.12
N ALA A 320 -3.72 21.82 9.32
CA ALA A 320 -3.59 22.24 7.93
C ALA A 320 -4.72 21.74 7.01
N ILE A 321 -5.43 20.69 7.42
CA ILE A 321 -6.55 20.12 6.68
C ILE A 321 -7.88 20.90 6.85
N LEU A 322 -8.00 21.76 7.87
CA LEU A 322 -9.25 22.45 8.19
C LEU A 322 -9.84 23.26 7.03
N PRO A 323 -9.05 24.03 6.23
CA PRO A 323 -9.60 24.71 5.05
C PRO A 323 -10.27 23.76 4.05
N GLN A 324 -9.68 22.59 3.79
CA GLN A 324 -10.24 21.58 2.90
C GLN A 324 -11.53 20.96 3.45
N LEU A 325 -11.59 20.67 4.76
CA LEU A 325 -12.82 20.17 5.39
C LEU A 325 -13.94 21.23 5.35
N PHE A 326 -13.58 22.48 5.59
CA PHE A 326 -14.50 23.62 5.51
C PHE A 326 -15.04 23.83 4.09
N LEU A 327 -14.17 23.71 3.08
CA LEU A 327 -14.58 23.77 1.67
C LEU A 327 -15.62 22.69 1.35
N VAL A 328 -15.37 21.44 1.75
CA VAL A 328 -16.28 20.31 1.50
C VAL A 328 -17.62 20.48 2.24
N SER A 329 -17.59 21.04 3.46
CA SER A 329 -18.80 21.37 4.21
C SER A 329 -19.64 22.42 3.49
N LYS A 330 -19.00 23.47 2.94
CA LYS A 330 -19.70 24.53 2.20
C LYS A 330 -20.24 24.10 0.84
N THR A 331 -19.49 23.30 0.08
CA THR A 331 -19.91 22.88 -1.27
C THR A 331 -20.96 21.78 -1.24
N GLY A 332 -21.18 21.13 -0.08
CA GLY A 332 -22.16 20.06 0.09
C GLY A 332 -21.87 18.78 -0.69
N GLU A 333 -20.82 18.77 -1.52
CA GLU A 333 -20.34 17.61 -2.27
C GLU A 333 -18.81 17.57 -2.23
N ALA A 334 -18.25 16.45 -1.77
CA ALA A 334 -16.87 16.09 -2.12
C ALA A 334 -16.88 15.24 -3.38
N GLU A 335 -16.07 15.61 -4.38
CA GLU A 335 -15.75 14.70 -5.46
C GLU A 335 -15.15 13.40 -4.88
N SER A 336 -15.42 12.25 -5.52
CA SER A 336 -14.94 10.94 -5.05
C SER A 336 -13.41 10.90 -4.94
N ILE A 337 -12.70 11.66 -5.78
CA ILE A 337 -11.24 11.74 -5.79
C ILE A 337 -10.72 12.49 -4.57
N THR A 338 -11.30 13.65 -4.28
CA THR A 338 -10.98 14.43 -3.07
C THR A 338 -11.21 13.57 -1.83
N SER A 339 -12.27 12.76 -1.85
CA SER A 339 -12.57 11.82 -0.76
C SER A 339 -11.49 10.73 -0.59
N HIS A 340 -11.01 10.12 -1.69
CA HIS A 340 -9.92 9.14 -1.63
C HIS A 340 -8.59 9.76 -1.19
N TYR A 341 -8.27 10.98 -1.67
CA TYR A 341 -7.10 11.74 -1.24
C TYR A 341 -7.11 12.02 0.26
N LEU A 342 -8.22 12.55 0.77
CA LEU A 342 -8.42 12.82 2.20
C LEU A 342 -8.32 11.55 3.06
N PHE A 343 -8.87 10.44 2.56
CA PHE A 343 -8.78 9.14 3.24
C PHE A 343 -7.34 8.64 3.33
N ALA A 344 -6.57 8.73 2.25
CA ALA A 344 -5.17 8.32 2.23
C ALA A 344 -4.31 9.18 3.18
N LEU A 345 -4.54 10.50 3.18
CA LEU A 345 -3.85 11.44 4.05
C LEU A 345 -4.16 11.19 5.54
N GLY A 346 -5.43 10.96 5.89
CA GLY A 346 -5.78 10.56 7.25
C GLY A 346 -5.17 9.20 7.62
N SER A 347 -5.21 8.22 6.70
CA SER A 347 -4.71 6.86 6.97
C SER A 347 -3.21 6.84 7.25
N TYR A 348 -2.44 7.67 6.54
CA TYR A 348 -1.02 7.91 6.83
C TYR A 348 -0.81 8.29 8.29
N ARG A 349 -1.63 9.20 8.84
CA ARG A 349 -1.48 9.67 10.22
C ARG A 349 -1.87 8.58 11.24
N ALA A 350 -2.92 7.82 10.96
CA ALA A 350 -3.29 6.68 11.80
C ALA A 350 -2.16 5.64 11.89
N LEU A 351 -1.45 5.37 10.78
CA LEU A 351 -0.26 4.50 10.79
C LEU A 351 0.88 5.10 11.61
N TYR A 352 1.03 6.42 11.64
CA TYR A 352 2.03 7.08 12.49
C TYR A 352 1.74 6.93 13.99
N LEU A 353 0.46 6.91 14.41
CA LEU A 353 0.11 6.58 15.80
C LEU A 353 0.60 5.17 16.16
N LEU A 354 0.40 4.18 15.28
CA LEU A 354 0.91 2.82 15.47
C LEU A 354 2.44 2.79 15.53
N ASN A 355 3.10 3.59 14.69
CA ASN A 355 4.55 3.74 14.72
C ASN A 355 5.06 4.32 16.04
N TRP A 356 4.39 5.33 16.63
CA TRP A 356 4.79 5.85 17.93
C TRP A 356 4.58 4.85 19.07
N ILE A 357 3.50 4.07 19.04
CA ILE A 357 3.30 2.95 19.98
C ILE A 357 4.46 1.96 19.86
N TYR A 358 4.79 1.55 18.63
CA TYR A 358 5.90 0.64 18.38
C TYR A 358 7.23 1.20 18.92
N ARG A 359 7.58 2.45 18.60
CA ARG A 359 8.83 3.07 19.04
C ARG A 359 8.90 3.26 20.55
N TYR A 360 7.77 3.51 21.22
CA TYR A 360 7.73 3.56 22.68
C TYR A 360 8.07 2.19 23.29
N TYR A 361 7.45 1.11 22.80
CA TYR A 361 7.71 -0.24 23.33
C TYR A 361 9.07 -0.82 22.93
N ALA A 362 9.53 -0.57 21.70
CA ALA A 362 10.74 -1.18 21.15
C ALA A 362 12.01 -0.35 21.39
N GLU A 363 11.91 0.98 21.34
CA GLU A 363 13.07 1.89 21.42
C GLU A 363 13.08 2.72 22.71
N GLY A 364 12.01 2.68 23.53
CA GLY A 364 11.84 3.57 24.68
C GLY A 364 11.70 5.05 24.31
N HIS A 365 11.51 5.36 23.03
CA HIS A 365 11.47 6.72 22.50
C HIS A 365 10.04 7.24 22.43
N TYR A 366 9.81 8.43 22.99
CA TYR A 366 8.54 9.14 22.89
C TYR A 366 8.78 10.65 22.71
N ASP A 367 7.96 11.26 21.87
CA ASP A 367 7.91 12.71 21.68
C ASP A 367 6.47 13.16 21.94
N LEU A 368 6.26 13.81 23.09
CA LEU A 368 4.94 14.23 23.53
C LEU A 368 4.31 15.23 22.56
N ILE A 369 5.10 16.15 22.00
CA ILE A 369 4.61 17.17 21.06
C ILE A 369 4.08 16.48 19.81
N ALA A 370 4.85 15.56 19.23
CA ALA A 370 4.45 14.82 18.04
C ALA A 370 3.21 13.94 18.31
N ILE A 371 3.17 13.24 19.45
CA ILE A 371 2.05 12.35 19.82
C ILE A 371 0.76 13.16 20.02
N PHE A 372 0.79 14.24 20.79
CA PHE A 372 -0.39 15.08 21.05
C PHE A 372 -0.92 15.73 19.77
N ALA A 373 -0.04 16.34 18.97
CA ALA A 373 -0.43 16.95 17.69
C ALA A 373 -1.00 15.91 16.71
N GLY A 374 -0.38 14.72 16.65
CA GLY A 374 -0.86 13.62 15.82
C GLY A 374 -2.19 13.03 16.26
N ALA A 375 -2.45 13.01 17.57
CA ALA A 375 -3.75 12.61 18.11
C ALA A 375 -4.84 13.62 17.73
N ILE A 376 -4.58 14.92 17.89
CA ILE A 376 -5.50 16.00 17.45
C ILE A 376 -5.79 15.86 15.95
N GLN A 377 -4.76 15.67 15.13
CA GLN A 377 -4.92 15.50 13.69
C GLN A 377 -5.78 14.29 13.36
N THR A 378 -5.54 13.15 13.99
CA THR A 378 -6.34 11.93 13.78
C THR A 378 -7.81 12.15 14.16
N ILE A 379 -8.07 12.82 15.28
CA ILE A 379 -9.42 13.16 15.72
C ILE A 379 -10.15 14.02 14.68
N LEU A 380 -9.47 15.01 14.09
CA LEU A 380 -10.05 15.83 13.02
C LEU A 380 -10.41 15.02 11.76
N TYR A 381 -9.75 13.90 11.51
CA TYR A 381 -10.10 12.98 10.42
C TYR A 381 -11.21 11.97 10.78
N CYS A 382 -11.54 11.76 12.06
CA CYS A 382 -12.49 10.73 12.48
C CYS A 382 -13.89 10.90 11.87
N ASP A 383 -14.42 12.13 11.87
CA ASP A 383 -15.73 12.41 11.28
C ASP A 383 -15.73 12.18 9.76
N PHE A 384 -14.65 12.60 9.10
CA PHE A 384 -14.44 12.31 7.67
C PHE A 384 -14.36 10.81 7.39
N PHE A 385 -13.62 10.03 8.20
CA PHE A 385 -13.55 8.58 8.05
C PHE A 385 -14.89 7.90 8.22
N TYR A 386 -15.66 8.31 9.24
CA TYR A 386 -17.01 7.81 9.46
C TYR A 386 -17.89 8.04 8.23
N LEU A 387 -17.90 9.25 7.69
CA LEU A 387 -18.70 9.59 6.51
C LEU A 387 -18.20 8.92 5.23
N TYR A 388 -16.90 8.79 5.06
CA TYR A 388 -16.30 8.10 3.93
C TYR A 388 -16.67 6.61 3.92
N ILE A 389 -16.56 5.92 5.08
CA ILE A 389 -16.89 4.50 5.20
C ILE A 389 -18.39 4.27 5.02
N THR A 390 -19.23 5.10 5.64
CA THR A 390 -20.68 4.91 5.63
C THR A 390 -21.35 5.35 4.34
N LYS A 391 -20.84 6.39 3.66
CA LYS A 391 -21.44 6.95 2.43
C LYS A 391 -20.64 6.61 1.18
N VAL A 392 -19.36 6.98 1.13
CA VAL A 392 -18.54 6.88 -0.10
C VAL A 392 -18.30 5.42 -0.49
N LEU A 393 -17.88 4.55 0.44
CA LEU A 393 -17.67 3.12 0.15
C LEU A 393 -18.97 2.39 -0.27
N LYS A 394 -20.14 2.92 0.13
CA LYS A 394 -21.45 2.42 -0.27
C LYS A 394 -21.97 3.04 -1.58
N GLY A 395 -21.19 3.90 -2.24
CA GLY A 395 -21.55 4.57 -3.50
C GLY A 395 -22.51 5.75 -3.33
N LYS A 396 -22.75 6.22 -2.10
CA LYS A 396 -23.56 7.41 -1.81
C LYS A 396 -22.68 8.66 -1.85
N LYS A 397 -23.24 9.79 -2.29
CA LYS A 397 -22.54 11.08 -2.27
C LYS A 397 -22.18 11.48 -0.83
N LEU A 398 -20.99 12.07 -0.65
CA LEU A 398 -20.56 12.60 0.64
C LEU A 398 -21.20 13.98 0.85
N GLN A 399 -22.19 14.02 1.74
CA GLN A 399 -22.77 15.25 2.29
C GLN A 399 -22.41 15.29 3.78
N LEU A 400 -21.66 16.30 4.20
CA LEU A 400 -21.45 16.59 5.63
C LEU A 400 -22.78 17.10 6.22
N PRO A 401 -23.15 16.73 7.46
CA PRO A 401 -24.27 17.37 8.14
C PRO A 401 -24.01 18.87 8.24
N ALA A 402 -25.05 19.67 7.99
CA ALA A 402 -24.99 21.14 7.96
C ALA A 402 -24.63 21.75 9.31
#